data_AF-A0A1V6J0X9-F1
#
_entry.id   AF-A0A1V6J0X9-F1
#
_cell.length_a   1.000
_cell.length_b   1.000
_cell.length_c   1.000
_cell.angle_alpha   90.00
_cell.angle_beta   90.00
_cell.angle_gamma   90.00
#
_symmetry.space_group_name_H-M   'P 1'
#
loop_
_entity.id
_entity.type
_entity.pdbx_description
1 polymer ?
#
loop_
_entity_poly.entity_id
_entity_poly.type
_entity_poly.pdbx_seq_one_letter_code
_entity_poly.pdbx_strand_id
1 'polypeptide(L)' 'MKDNTLRAHIHTAVFSYIPLKKNDPSPDDTISHLLEHARLTDILHLLCDDRPLSGLGESAFLQGVCWVVPVEKFVNDQ' A
#
# COMPACT_ATOMS: atom_id res chain seq x y z
N MET A 1 -27.95 2.73 -2.20
CA MET A 1 -27.22 1.46 -2.04
C MET A 1 -25.98 1.59 -2.93
N LYS A 2 -24.79 1.80 -2.34
CA LYS A 2 -23.57 2.00 -3.14
C LYS A 2 -23.25 0.69 -3.86
N ASP A 3 -22.81 0.83 -5.10
CA ASP A 3 -22.34 -0.25 -5.96
C ASP A 3 -21.34 -1.15 -5.21
N ASN A 4 -21.74 -2.40 -4.92
CA ASN A 4 -20.94 -3.37 -4.17
C ASN A 4 -20.00 -4.18 -5.08
N THR A 5 -19.72 -3.68 -6.29
CA THR A 5 -18.79 -4.31 -7.22
C THR A 5 -17.39 -4.30 -6.63
N LEU A 6 -16.80 -5.48 -6.40
CA LEU A 6 -15.41 -5.63 -5.98
C LEU A 6 -14.48 -5.03 -7.04
N ARG A 7 -13.97 -3.81 -6.81
CA ARG A 7 -13.10 -3.10 -7.76
C ARG A 7 -11.64 -3.56 -7.69
N ALA A 8 -11.18 -3.97 -6.50
CA ALA A 8 -9.83 -4.46 -6.26
C ALA A 8 -9.77 -5.29 -4.99
N HIS A 9 -8.80 -6.21 -4.91
CA HIS A 9 -8.43 -6.94 -3.70
C HIS A 9 -6.94 -6.72 -3.46
N ILE A 10 -6.61 -5.85 -2.50
CA ILE A 10 -5.25 -5.35 -2.30
C ILE A 10 -4.74 -5.85 -0.95
N HIS A 11 -3.55 -6.44 -0.97
CA HIS A 11 -2.81 -6.83 0.24
C HIS A 11 -1.77 -5.77 0.55
N THR A 12 -1.52 -5.56 1.84
CA THR A 12 -0.48 -4.68 2.33
C THR A 12 0.38 -5.39 3.35
N ALA A 13 1.66 -5.09 3.32
CA ALA A 13 2.63 -5.50 4.32
C ALA A 13 3.02 -4.28 5.14
N VAL A 14 2.88 -4.39 6.47
CA VAL A 14 3.30 -3.34 7.40
C VAL A 14 4.68 -3.71 7.93
N PHE A 15 5.62 -2.77 7.86
CA PHE A 15 6.98 -2.96 8.34
C PHE A 15 7.28 -2.03 9.52
N SER A 16 8.17 -2.46 10.41
CA SER A 16 8.71 -1.60 11.46
C SER A 16 9.36 -0.36 10.86
N TYR A 17 9.24 0.79 11.53
CA TYR A 17 9.85 2.03 11.06
C TYR A 17 11.36 1.89 10.88
N ILE A 18 11.83 2.23 9.67
CA ILE A 18 13.24 2.43 9.34
C ILE A 18 13.39 3.71 8.51
N PRO A 19 14.51 4.45 8.61
CA PRO A 19 14.74 5.61 7.77
C PRO A 19 14.94 5.19 6.30
N LEU A 20 14.12 5.73 5.41
CA LEU A 20 14.27 5.54 3.96
C LEU A 20 15.21 6.60 3.37
N LYS A 21 15.89 6.26 2.27
CA LYS A 21 16.74 7.21 1.54
C LYS A 21 15.89 8.36 0.99
N LYS A 22 16.40 9.59 1.11
CA LYS A 22 15.70 10.81 0.66
C LYS A 22 15.64 10.94 -0.87
N ASN A 23 16.56 10.31 -1.58
CA ASN A 23 16.61 10.33 -3.05
C ASN A 23 15.63 9.30 -3.58
N ASP A 24 14.73 9.73 -4.48
CA ASP A 24 13.64 8.98 -5.10
C ASP A 24 14.04 7.54 -5.45
N PRO A 25 13.90 6.57 -4.52
CA PRO A 25 14.40 5.24 -4.73
C PRO A 25 13.43 4.54 -5.69
N SER A 26 13.94 3.67 -6.56
CA SER A 26 13.04 2.86 -7.37
C SER A 26 12.12 2.02 -6.46
N PRO A 27 10.93 1.60 -6.93
CA PRO A 27 10.08 0.68 -6.18
C PRO A 27 10.87 -0.55 -5.72
N ASP A 28 11.68 -1.11 -6.61
CA ASP A 28 12.47 -2.33 -6.36
C ASP A 28 13.50 -2.12 -5.24
N ASP A 29 14.22 -0.99 -5.26
CA ASP A 29 15.19 -0.65 -4.22
C ASP A 29 14.51 -0.47 -2.86
N THR A 30 13.34 0.20 -2.84
CA THR A 30 12.59 0.44 -1.61
C THR A 30 12.04 -0.86 -1.03
N ILE A 31 11.45 -1.71 -1.87
CA ILE A 31 10.90 -3.01 -1.46
C ILE A 31 12.01 -3.92 -0.93
N SER A 32 13.14 -4.02 -1.64
CA SER A 32 14.29 -4.82 -1.21
C SER A 32 14.82 -4.32 0.13
N HIS A 33 14.98 -3.00 0.29
CA HIS A 33 15.44 -2.40 1.53
C HIS A 33 14.52 -2.69 2.72
N LEU A 34 13.20 -2.63 2.52
CA LEU A 34 12.22 -2.98 3.57
C LEU A 34 12.29 -4.46 3.95
N LEU A 35 12.39 -5.37 2.98
CA LEU A 35 12.46 -6.81 3.22
C LEU A 35 13.77 -7.22 3.91
N GLU A 36 14.87 -6.54 3.61
CA GLU A 36 16.19 -6.86 4.17
C GLU A 36 16.44 -6.24 5.55
N HIS A 37 15.90 -5.04 5.79
CA HIS A 37 16.29 -4.23 6.96
C HIS A 37 15.15 -3.88 7.92
N ALA A 38 13.89 -4.07 7.53
CA ALA A 38 12.76 -3.88 8.43
C ALA A 38 12.12 -5.22 8.80
N ARG A 39 11.46 -5.26 9.96
CA ARG A 39 10.66 -6.40 10.38
C ARG A 39 9.26 -6.27 9.81
N LEU A 40 8.78 -7.29 9.09
CA LEU A 40 7.35 -7.42 8.77
C LEU A 40 6.57 -7.57 10.08
N THR A 41 5.68 -6.62 10.35
CA THR A 41 4.86 -6.59 11.57
C THR A 41 3.48 -7.17 11.36
N ASP A 42 2.89 -6.96 10.18
CA ASP A 42 1.53 -7.40 9.88
C ASP A 42 1.26 -7.48 8.37
N ILE A 43 0.22 -8.21 7.99
CA ILE A 43 -0.34 -8.27 6.63
C ILE A 43 -1.82 -7.93 6.71
N LEU A 44 -2.22 -6.86 6.02
CA LEU A 44 -3.58 -6.31 6.09
C LEU A 44 -4.23 -6.25 4.71
N HIS A 45 -5.56 -6.30 4.69
CA HIS A 45 -6.34 -6.03 3.49
C HIS A 45 -6.64 -4.52 3.41
N LEU A 46 -6.34 -3.90 2.26
CA LEU A 46 -6.77 -2.54 1.98
C LEU A 46 -8.21 -2.57 1.47
N LEU A 47 -9.10 -1.89 2.19
CA LEU A 47 -10.49 -1.71 1.82
C LEU A 47 -10.70 -0.26 1.38
N CYS A 48 -11.50 -0.07 0.33
CA CYS A 48 -11.96 1.26 -0.03
C CYS A 48 -12.95 1.72 1.04
N ASP A 49 -12.56 2.74 1.81
CA ASP A 49 -13.42 3.38 2.80
C ASP A 49 -13.78 4.78 2.32
N ASP A 50 -15.06 4.96 1.98
CA ASP A 50 -15.61 6.22 1.48
C ASP A 50 -16.57 6.88 2.49
N ARG A 51 -16.52 6.42 3.75
CA ARG A 51 -17.24 7.05 4.85
C ARG A 51 -16.61 8.41 5.16
N PRO A 52 -17.40 9.43 5.57
CA PRO A 52 -16.86 10.70 5.99
C PRO A 52 -15.91 10.54 7.19
N LEU A 53 -14.73 11.17 7.11
CA LEU A 53 -13.80 11.23 8.23
C LEU A 53 -14.47 11.96 9.40
N SER A 54 -14.60 11.30 10.55
CA SER A 54 -15.39 11.83 11.67
C SER A 54 -14.83 11.54 13.08
N GLY A 55 -13.64 10.94 13.21
CA GLY A 55 -13.16 10.46 14.53
C GLY A 55 -11.66 10.41 14.79
N LEU A 56 -11.32 10.18 16.07
CA LEU A 56 -9.96 9.93 16.58
C LEU A 56 -9.58 8.47 16.28
N GLY A 57 -8.66 8.25 15.34
CA GLY A 57 -8.23 6.91 14.92
C GLY A 57 -8.16 6.73 13.40
N GLU A 58 -8.60 7.73 12.64
CA GLU A 58 -8.45 7.77 11.20
C GLU A 58 -7.05 8.28 10.82
N SER A 59 -6.38 7.58 9.91
CA SER A 59 -5.07 7.95 9.39
C SER A 59 -5.22 8.55 7.99
N ALA A 60 -4.76 9.79 7.80
CA ALA A 60 -4.56 10.36 6.48
C ALA A 60 -3.16 10.01 5.96
N PHE A 61 -3.05 9.71 4.67
CA PHE A 61 -1.75 9.66 4.01
C PHE A 61 -1.22 11.09 3.83
N LEU A 62 -0.52 11.60 4.84
CA LEU A 62 0.00 12.98 4.85
C LEU A 62 1.31 13.11 4.08
N GLN A 63 2.13 12.06 4.09
CA GLN A 63 3.46 12.04 3.50
C GLN A 63 3.86 10.62 3.12
N GLY A 64 4.56 10.49 1.99
CA GLY A 64 5.10 9.23 1.50
C GLY A 64 5.23 9.25 -0.02
N VAL A 65 5.59 8.10 -0.58
CA VAL A 65 5.70 7.89 -2.03
C VAL A 65 4.75 6.77 -2.43
N CYS A 66 4.09 6.92 -3.57
CA CYS A 66 3.27 5.90 -4.18
C CYS A 66 3.68 5.78 -5.65
N TRP A 67 4.08 4.58 -6.06
CA TRP A 67 4.36 4.28 -7.46
C TRP A 67 3.13 3.65 -8.10
N VAL A 68 2.62 4.28 -9.16
CA VAL A 68 1.47 3.82 -9.93
C VAL A 68 1.92 3.62 -11.37
N VAL A 69 1.71 2.42 -11.89
CA VAL A 69 2.08 2.05 -13.26
C VAL A 69 0.85 1.55 -14.02
N PRO A 70 0.77 1.76 -15.34
CA PRO A 70 -0.31 1.22 -16.14
C PRO A 70 -0.28 -0.32 -16.11
N VAL A 71 -1.45 -0.93 -15.96
CA VAL A 71 -1.58 -2.38 -16.14
C VAL A 71 -1.60 -2.68 -17.63
N GLU A 72 -0.52 -3.26 -18.16
CA GLU A 72 -0.42 -3.57 -19.59
C GLU A 72 -1.31 -4.75 -19.99
N LYS A 73 -1.36 -5.80 -19.17
CA LYS A 73 -2.15 -7.00 -19.42
C LYS A 73 -2.42 -7.76 -18.13
N PHE A 74 -3.63 -8.30 -18.00
CA PHE A 74 -3.93 -9.34 -17.01
C PHE A 74 -3.57 -10.71 -17.60
N VAL A 75 -2.70 -11.46 -16.92
CA VAL A 75 -2.41 -12.85 -17.28
C VAL A 75 -3.16 -13.75 -16.30
N ASN A 76 -4.06 -14.58 -16.82
CA ASN A 76 -4.69 -15.64 -16.03
C ASN A 76 -3.90 -16.93 -16.28
N ASP A 77 -3.11 -17.33 -15.29
CA ASP A 77 -2.58 -18.69 -15.23
C ASP A 77 -3.69 -19.59 -14.68
N GLN A 78 -4.49 -20.15 -15.61
CA GLN A 78 -5.32 -21.32 -15.34
C GLN A 78 -4.45 -22.58 -15.47
#